data_AF-E6PTM3-F1
#
_entry.id   AF-E6PTM3-F1
#
_cell.length_a   1.000
_cell.length_b   1.000
_cell.length_c   1.000
_cell.angle_alpha   90.00
_cell.angle_beta   90.00
_cell.angle_gamma   90.00
#
_symmetry.space_group_name_H-M   'P 1'
#
loop_
_entity.id
_entity.type
_entity.pdbx_description
1 polymer ?
#
loop_
_entity_poly.entity_id
_entity_poly.type
_entity_poly.pdbx_seq_one_letter_code
_entity_poly.pdbx_strand_id
1 'polypeptide(L)'
;MLTTAQFQTLIGKLPEVKAQREEMGRLFTEMSKDRLDSLLVRGFNWGEIYECSFVEHIAIAFVAFGRVDWLNEAAQALDPQQHVLDAMELEDDDAPDGPAPGFEKQDLIGLTYSLQRTVLSILLYQRSLSALVQDVRENDNMDALFDAVRVDRAAMNCTTIADKIARAQLRGDKRFFLRLRNALKGPTQKHWQAYCDLRYSLVALRDLGFDKLTDTQLEQLLVHDLKVYPNTPSARKNLRAQYQRSRKIKTI
;
A
#
# COMPACT_ATOMS: atom_id res chain seq x y z
N MET A 1 5.90 -0.63 -20.64
CA MET A 1 6.90 0.00 -19.75
C MET A 1 6.55 1.46 -19.72
N LEU A 2 6.39 2.07 -18.55
CA LEU A 2 5.96 3.47 -18.47
C LEU A 2 6.98 4.41 -19.11
N THR A 3 6.52 5.55 -19.61
CA THR A 3 7.36 6.68 -19.99
C THR A 3 7.64 7.57 -18.77
N THR A 4 8.63 8.47 -18.87
CA THR A 4 8.89 9.46 -17.82
C THR A 4 7.66 10.32 -17.53
N ALA A 5 6.92 10.73 -18.56
CA ALA A 5 5.70 11.53 -18.41
C ALA A 5 4.62 10.76 -17.64
N GLN A 6 4.37 9.50 -18.02
CA GLN A 6 3.41 8.65 -17.32
C GLN A 6 3.81 8.40 -15.86
N PHE A 7 5.10 8.22 -15.59
CA PHE A 7 5.61 8.12 -14.23
C PHE A 7 5.37 9.42 -13.43
N GLN A 8 5.57 10.58 -14.05
CA GLN A 8 5.27 11.87 -13.44
C GLN A 8 3.79 12.02 -13.11
N THR A 9 2.89 11.62 -14.02
CA THR A 9 1.44 11.60 -13.76
C THR A 9 1.10 10.72 -12.57
N LEU A 10 1.63 9.49 -12.53
CA LEU A 10 1.40 8.55 -11.42
C LEU A 10 1.83 9.12 -10.06
N ILE A 11 3.03 9.70 -9.98
CA ILE A 11 3.54 10.29 -8.73
C ILE A 11 2.77 11.58 -8.38
N GLY A 12 2.35 12.35 -9.39
CA GLY A 12 1.52 13.54 -9.24
C GLY A 12 0.17 13.26 -8.58
N LYS A 13 -0.32 12.01 -8.63
CA LYS A 13 -1.57 11.57 -7.98
C LYS A 13 -1.42 11.22 -6.49
N LEU A 14 -0.20 11.12 -5.95
CA LEU A 14 0.02 10.80 -4.53
C LEU A 14 -0.65 11.77 -3.54
N PRO A 15 -0.64 13.10 -3.75
CA PRO A 15 -1.36 14.03 -2.89
C PRO A 15 -2.86 13.74 -2.83
N GLU A 16 -3.47 13.38 -3.97
CA GLU A 16 -4.88 13.01 -4.08
C GLU A 16 -5.18 11.74 -3.28
N VAL A 17 -4.37 10.69 -3.46
CA VAL A 17 -4.49 9.42 -2.70
C VAL A 17 -4.39 9.66 -1.19
N LYS A 18 -3.50 10.57 -0.75
CA LYS A 18 -3.40 10.94 0.66
C LYS A 18 -4.64 11.69 1.15
N ALA A 19 -5.17 12.62 0.36
CA ALA A 19 -6.37 13.37 0.67
C ALA A 19 -7.59 12.45 0.81
N GLN A 20 -7.78 11.53 -0.15
CA GLN A 20 -8.84 10.51 -0.11
C GLN A 20 -8.75 9.64 1.15
N ARG A 21 -7.54 9.27 1.57
CA ARG A 21 -7.33 8.53 2.83
C ARG A 21 -7.74 9.35 4.06
N GLU A 22 -7.37 10.62 4.12
CA GLU A 22 -7.73 11.51 5.24
C GLU A 22 -9.24 11.74 5.29
N GLU A 23 -9.85 11.96 4.13
CA GLU A 23 -11.30 12.08 3.97
C GLU A 23 -12.04 10.83 4.42
N MET A 24 -11.62 9.65 3.96
CA MET A 24 -12.24 8.39 4.37
C MET A 24 -12.12 8.16 5.89
N GLY A 25 -10.96 8.48 6.48
CA GLY A 25 -10.78 8.41 7.93
C GLY A 25 -11.74 9.34 8.70
N ARG A 26 -11.98 10.54 8.18
CA ARG A 26 -12.95 11.50 8.72
C ARG A 26 -14.38 10.99 8.58
N LEU A 27 -14.77 10.49 7.40
CA LEU A 27 -16.10 9.91 7.16
C LEU A 27 -16.42 8.79 8.18
N PHE A 28 -15.48 7.89 8.45
CA PHE A 28 -15.69 6.84 9.47
C PHE A 28 -15.74 7.37 10.90
N THR A 29 -15.01 8.44 11.20
CA THR A 29 -15.02 9.05 12.55
C THR A 29 -16.32 9.82 12.82
N GLU A 30 -16.87 10.45 11.79
CA GLU A 30 -18.11 11.23 11.84
C GLU A 30 -19.37 10.35 11.70
N MET A 31 -19.22 9.12 11.18
CA MET A 31 -20.31 8.17 11.06
C MET A 31 -20.84 7.76 12.43
N SER A 32 -22.17 7.75 12.60
CA SER A 32 -22.78 7.22 13.82
C SER A 32 -22.47 5.74 13.98
N LYS A 33 -22.35 5.30 15.24
CA LYS A 33 -22.12 3.90 15.57
C LYS A 33 -23.18 2.99 14.93
N ASP A 34 -24.46 3.35 15.02
CA ASP A 34 -25.56 2.54 14.45
C ASP A 34 -25.44 2.39 12.93
N ARG A 35 -25.04 3.46 12.22
CA ARG A 35 -24.81 3.40 10.78
C ARG A 35 -23.61 2.52 10.46
N LEU A 36 -22.52 2.64 11.22
CA LEU A 36 -21.34 1.80 11.04
C LEU A 36 -21.67 0.32 11.29
N ASP A 37 -22.36 0.01 12.40
CA ASP A 37 -22.77 -1.35 12.75
C ASP A 37 -23.76 -1.93 11.71
N SER A 38 -24.59 -1.10 11.09
CA SER A 38 -25.48 -1.53 9.99
C SER A 38 -24.74 -1.85 8.69
N LEU A 39 -23.58 -1.22 8.47
CA LEU A 39 -22.71 -1.49 7.32
C LEU A 39 -21.79 -2.68 7.59
N LEU A 40 -21.30 -2.85 8.83
CA LEU A 40 -20.33 -3.85 9.25
C LEU A 40 -21.00 -4.98 10.03
N VAL A 41 -21.76 -5.82 9.33
CA VAL A 41 -22.79 -6.66 9.94
C VAL A 41 -22.21 -7.84 10.72
N ARG A 42 -21.46 -8.74 10.05
CA ARG A 42 -20.89 -9.94 10.68
C ARG A 42 -19.60 -10.37 10.00
N GLY A 43 -18.64 -10.78 10.82
CA GLY A 43 -17.38 -11.34 10.35
C GLY A 43 -16.46 -10.34 9.64
N PHE A 44 -16.74 -9.04 9.75
CA PHE A 44 -15.98 -8.00 9.07
C PHE A 44 -14.51 -8.04 9.51
N ASN A 45 -13.65 -8.48 8.59
CA ASN A 45 -12.22 -8.58 8.77
C ASN A 45 -11.56 -8.57 7.39
N TRP A 46 -10.78 -7.54 7.10
CA TRP A 46 -10.00 -7.49 5.87
C TRP A 46 -8.58 -8.03 6.06
N GLY A 47 -8.15 -8.34 7.29
CA GLY A 47 -6.76 -8.73 7.58
C GLY A 47 -6.30 -9.92 6.73
N GLU A 48 -7.17 -10.91 6.51
CA GLU A 48 -6.82 -12.13 5.77
C GLU A 48 -6.43 -11.85 4.30
N ILE A 49 -6.84 -10.71 3.71
CA ILE A 49 -6.43 -10.34 2.35
C ILE A 49 -4.92 -10.20 2.21
N TYR A 50 -4.21 -9.92 3.31
CA TYR A 50 -2.75 -9.80 3.32
C TYR A 50 -2.04 -11.16 3.26
N GLU A 51 -2.74 -12.28 3.41
CA GLU A 51 -2.18 -13.61 3.14
C GLU A 51 -1.97 -13.85 1.63
N CYS A 52 -2.78 -13.20 0.79
CA CYS A 52 -2.62 -13.17 -0.65
C CYS A 52 -1.37 -12.35 -1.04
N SER A 53 -0.77 -12.68 -2.17
CA SER A 53 0.23 -11.80 -2.80
C SER A 53 -0.38 -10.43 -3.12
N PHE A 54 0.45 -9.40 -3.27
CA PHE A 54 -0.09 -8.06 -3.55
C PHE A 54 -0.82 -7.99 -4.90
N VAL A 55 -0.41 -8.80 -5.88
CA VAL A 55 -1.10 -8.92 -7.17
C VAL A 55 -2.50 -9.52 -6.99
N GLU A 56 -2.62 -10.59 -6.20
CA GLU A 56 -3.92 -11.20 -5.88
C GLU A 56 -4.82 -10.25 -5.08
N HIS A 57 -4.25 -9.50 -4.13
CA HIS A 57 -4.97 -8.47 -3.38
C HIS A 57 -5.59 -7.42 -4.33
N ILE A 58 -4.80 -6.90 -5.28
CA ILE A 58 -5.30 -5.97 -6.30
C ILE A 58 -6.37 -6.63 -7.18
N ALA A 59 -6.12 -7.87 -7.64
CA ALA A 59 -7.06 -8.58 -8.50
C ALA A 59 -8.42 -8.81 -7.82
N ILE A 60 -8.42 -9.21 -6.54
CA ILE A 60 -9.64 -9.37 -5.75
C ILE A 60 -10.39 -8.04 -5.64
N ALA A 61 -9.67 -6.93 -5.46
CA ALA A 61 -10.30 -5.61 -5.44
C ALA A 61 -11.01 -5.28 -6.77
N PHE A 62 -10.35 -5.51 -7.92
CA PHE A 62 -10.98 -5.30 -9.23
C PHE A 62 -12.23 -6.16 -9.43
N VAL A 63 -12.21 -7.42 -8.98
CA VAL A 63 -13.39 -8.28 -9.01
C VAL A 63 -14.49 -7.72 -8.12
N ALA A 64 -14.19 -7.40 -6.86
CA ALA A 64 -15.16 -6.91 -5.89
C ALA A 64 -15.85 -5.61 -6.32
N PHE A 65 -15.09 -4.70 -6.97
CA PHE A 65 -15.60 -3.44 -7.50
C PHE A 65 -16.32 -3.59 -8.85
N GLY A 66 -16.46 -4.80 -9.40
CA GLY A 66 -17.14 -5.02 -10.69
C GLY A 66 -16.37 -4.43 -11.88
N ARG A 67 -15.04 -4.34 -11.79
CA ARG A 67 -14.16 -3.70 -12.77
C ARG A 67 -13.35 -4.68 -13.62
N VAL A 68 -13.78 -5.94 -13.68
CA VAL A 68 -13.07 -6.99 -14.42
C VAL A 68 -13.07 -6.70 -15.93
N ASP A 69 -14.21 -6.31 -16.49
CA ASP A 69 -14.33 -6.03 -17.92
C ASP A 69 -13.46 -4.82 -18.30
N TRP A 70 -13.54 -3.75 -17.52
CA TRP A 70 -12.66 -2.59 -17.67
C TRP A 70 -11.18 -2.98 -17.57
N LEU A 71 -10.80 -3.82 -16.61
CA LEU A 71 -9.42 -4.25 -16.44
C LEU A 71 -8.94 -5.06 -17.66
N ASN A 72 -9.81 -5.90 -18.21
CA ASN A 72 -9.53 -6.66 -19.43
C ASN A 72 -9.37 -5.72 -20.64
N GLU A 73 -10.24 -4.73 -20.79
CA GLU A 73 -10.14 -3.72 -21.86
C GLU A 73 -8.85 -2.93 -21.75
N ALA A 74 -8.53 -2.43 -20.54
CA ALA A 74 -7.28 -1.73 -20.27
C ALA A 74 -6.07 -2.59 -20.62
N ALA A 75 -6.09 -3.88 -20.29
CA ALA A 75 -5.00 -4.82 -20.60
C ALA A 75 -4.83 -5.07 -22.11
N GLN A 76 -5.90 -4.94 -22.92
CA GLN A 76 -5.87 -5.08 -24.38
C GLN A 76 -5.62 -3.77 -25.12
N ALA A 77 -5.58 -2.63 -24.42
CA ALA A 77 -5.29 -1.33 -25.01
C ALA A 77 -3.88 -1.30 -25.64
N LEU A 78 -3.68 -0.42 -26.62
CA LEU A 78 -2.37 -0.25 -27.28
C LEU A 78 -1.29 0.20 -26.28
N ASP A 79 -1.66 1.05 -25.32
CA ASP A 79 -0.86 1.41 -24.16
C ASP A 79 -1.70 1.22 -22.88
N PRO A 80 -1.65 0.03 -22.26
CA PRO A 80 -2.41 -0.26 -21.04
C PRO A 80 -2.06 0.67 -19.89
N GLN A 81 -0.82 1.17 -19.84
CA GLN A 81 -0.39 2.05 -18.76
C GLN A 81 -1.00 3.45 -18.92
N GLN A 82 -1.02 3.99 -20.14
CA GLN A 82 -1.71 5.25 -20.41
C GLN A 82 -3.21 5.13 -20.15
N HIS A 83 -3.83 4.03 -20.58
CA HIS A 83 -5.26 3.80 -20.40
C HIS A 83 -5.67 3.85 -18.91
N VAL A 84 -4.88 3.23 -18.04
CA VAL A 84 -5.11 3.30 -16.59
C VAL A 84 -4.94 4.72 -16.06
N LEU A 85 -3.93 5.46 -16.52
CA LEU A 85 -3.67 6.83 -16.07
C LEU A 85 -4.77 7.80 -16.50
N ASP A 86 -5.26 7.68 -17.74
CA ASP A 86 -6.36 8.49 -18.25
C ASP A 86 -7.64 8.25 -17.44
N ALA A 87 -7.91 6.99 -17.06
CA ALA A 87 -9.04 6.64 -16.21
C ALA A 87 -8.93 7.23 -14.79
N MET A 88 -7.73 7.52 -14.28
CA MET A 88 -7.55 8.20 -12.99
C MET A 88 -7.87 9.71 -13.04
N GLU A 89 -8.10 10.28 -14.22
CA GLU A 89 -8.44 11.70 -14.41
C GLU A 89 -9.92 11.92 -14.69
N LEU A 90 -10.67 10.87 -15.00
CA LEU A 90 -12.09 10.93 -15.28
C LEU A 90 -12.91 10.76 -14.00
N GLU A 91 -13.97 11.54 -13.84
CA GLU A 91 -15.03 11.21 -12.89
C GLU A 91 -15.74 9.96 -13.40
N ASP A 92 -15.84 8.97 -12.53
CA ASP A 92 -16.30 7.62 -12.87
C ASP A 92 -17.83 7.57 -12.84
N ASP A 93 -18.45 8.23 -13.80
CA ASP A 93 -19.91 8.30 -13.96
C ASP A 93 -20.54 6.92 -14.22
N ASP A 94 -19.75 5.95 -14.71
CA ASP A 94 -20.15 4.57 -15.02
C ASP A 94 -19.73 3.57 -13.92
N ALA A 95 -19.62 4.04 -12.66
CA ALA A 95 -19.35 3.14 -11.55
C ALA A 95 -20.52 2.20 -11.25
N PRO A 96 -20.28 0.89 -11.05
CA PRO A 96 -21.34 -0.01 -10.63
C PRO A 96 -22.00 0.48 -9.33
N ASP A 97 -23.32 0.48 -9.30
CA ASP A 97 -24.13 0.90 -8.13
C ASP A 97 -23.93 0.03 -6.87
N GLY A 98 -23.13 -1.03 -6.95
CA GLY A 98 -22.92 -1.97 -5.86
C GLY A 98 -21.79 -2.98 -6.09
N PRO A 99 -21.55 -3.85 -5.09
CA PRO A 99 -20.53 -4.88 -5.17
C PRO A 99 -20.84 -5.91 -6.26
N ALA A 100 -19.79 -6.52 -6.82
CA ALA A 100 -19.94 -7.66 -7.72
C ALA A 100 -20.58 -8.88 -7.01
N PRO A 101 -21.15 -9.84 -7.77
CA PRO A 101 -21.71 -11.07 -7.20
C PRO A 101 -20.70 -11.79 -6.29
N GLY A 102 -21.13 -12.14 -5.08
CA GLY A 102 -20.28 -12.79 -4.07
C GLY A 102 -19.58 -11.84 -3.10
N PHE A 103 -19.76 -10.52 -3.26
CA PHE A 103 -19.25 -9.50 -2.34
C PHE A 103 -20.39 -8.70 -1.72
N GLU A 104 -20.17 -8.25 -0.49
CA GLU A 104 -21.06 -7.34 0.24
C GLU A 104 -20.43 -5.94 0.35
N LYS A 105 -21.24 -4.92 0.70
CA LYS A 105 -20.74 -3.54 0.88
C LYS A 105 -19.62 -3.46 1.92
N GLN A 106 -19.67 -4.30 2.96
CA GLN A 106 -18.61 -4.37 3.96
C GLN A 106 -17.28 -4.84 3.36
N ASP A 107 -17.30 -5.75 2.38
CA ASP A 107 -16.07 -6.23 1.74
C ASP A 107 -15.40 -5.11 0.95
N LEU A 108 -16.18 -4.28 0.26
CA LEU A 108 -15.67 -3.12 -0.47
C LEU A 108 -15.01 -2.11 0.49
N ILE A 109 -15.63 -1.87 1.65
CA ILE A 109 -15.04 -1.02 2.70
C ILE A 109 -13.71 -1.62 3.19
N GLY A 110 -13.70 -2.92 3.50
CA GLY A 110 -12.52 -3.64 3.95
C GLY A 110 -11.38 -3.61 2.92
N LEU A 111 -11.70 -3.88 1.66
CA LEU A 111 -10.75 -3.84 0.54
C LEU A 111 -10.19 -2.43 0.34
N THR A 112 -11.04 -1.41 0.33
CA THR A 112 -10.60 -0.01 0.20
C THR A 112 -9.66 0.39 1.34
N TYR A 113 -10.04 0.07 2.59
CA TYR A 113 -9.20 0.35 3.75
C TYR A 113 -7.88 -0.41 3.65
N SER A 114 -7.92 -1.69 3.29
CA SER A 114 -6.74 -2.53 3.18
C SER A 114 -5.75 -2.04 2.14
N LEU A 115 -6.22 -1.55 0.98
CA LEU A 115 -5.39 -0.96 -0.08
C LEU A 115 -4.74 0.35 0.39
N GLN A 116 -5.48 1.21 1.08
CA GLN A 116 -4.90 2.43 1.67
C GLN A 116 -3.82 2.12 2.70
N ARG A 117 -4.01 1.08 3.53
CA ARG A 117 -2.97 0.63 4.46
C ARG A 117 -1.78 0.02 3.72
N THR A 118 -2.00 -0.67 2.61
CA THR A 118 -0.91 -1.17 1.75
C THR A 118 -0.09 -0.02 1.15
N VAL A 119 -0.74 1.03 0.64
CA VAL A 119 -0.04 2.25 0.17
C VAL A 119 0.77 2.87 1.32
N LEU A 120 0.20 2.97 2.52
CA LEU A 120 0.93 3.45 3.69
C LEU A 120 2.13 2.55 4.03
N SER A 121 2.01 1.24 3.92
CA SER A 121 3.13 0.31 4.11
C SER A 121 4.24 0.56 3.10
N ILE A 122 3.89 0.82 1.83
CA ILE A 122 4.87 1.18 0.80
C ILE A 122 5.56 2.51 1.14
N LEU A 123 4.78 3.51 1.57
CA LEU A 123 5.30 4.82 1.99
C LEU A 123 6.23 4.74 3.20
N LEU A 124 6.04 3.77 4.10
CA LEU A 124 6.86 3.61 5.31
C LEU A 124 8.03 2.66 5.10
N TYR A 125 7.78 1.50 4.52
CA TYR A 125 8.70 0.38 4.50
C TYR A 125 9.17 -0.01 3.09
N GLN A 126 8.67 0.66 2.06
CA GLN A 126 8.90 0.31 0.66
C GLN A 126 8.47 -1.14 0.36
N ARG A 127 7.40 -1.61 1.01
CA ARG A 127 6.86 -2.98 0.88
C ARG A 127 5.34 -2.94 1.02
N SER A 128 4.64 -3.77 0.26
CA SER A 128 3.20 -3.99 0.48
C SER A 128 2.96 -4.72 1.82
N LEU A 129 1.73 -4.65 2.36
CA LEU A 129 1.36 -5.43 3.54
C LEU A 129 1.44 -6.92 3.26
N SER A 130 0.97 -7.35 2.08
CA SER A 130 1.12 -8.72 1.59
C SER A 130 2.58 -9.18 1.57
N ALA A 131 3.51 -8.35 1.08
CA ALA A 131 4.93 -8.70 1.06
C ALA A 131 5.55 -8.79 2.45
N LEU A 132 5.08 -8.00 3.43
CA LEU A 132 5.49 -8.13 4.82
C LEU A 132 5.00 -9.45 5.41
N VAL A 133 3.71 -9.78 5.24
CA VAL A 133 3.13 -11.05 5.72
C VAL A 133 3.79 -12.26 5.07
N GLN A 134 4.02 -12.20 3.75
CA GLN A 134 4.73 -13.25 3.02
C GLN A 134 6.13 -13.52 3.58
N ASP A 135 6.87 -12.49 4.00
CA ASP A 135 8.22 -12.64 4.57
C ASP A 135 8.21 -13.20 6.00
N VAL A 136 7.12 -12.96 6.75
CA VAL A 136 6.88 -13.70 8.01
C VAL A 136 6.66 -15.18 7.73
N ARG A 137 5.88 -15.49 6.69
CA ARG A 137 5.53 -16.87 6.30
C ARG A 137 6.73 -17.65 5.76
N GLU A 138 7.52 -17.04 4.88
CA GLU A 138 8.63 -17.69 4.18
C GLU A 138 9.94 -17.69 5.00
N ASN A 139 10.22 -16.61 5.72
CA ASN A 139 11.54 -16.38 6.33
C ASN A 139 11.49 -16.22 7.86
N ASP A 140 10.32 -16.43 8.48
CA ASP A 140 10.11 -16.23 9.93
C ASP A 140 10.53 -14.82 10.41
N ASN A 141 10.42 -13.82 9.53
CA ASN A 141 10.88 -12.46 9.80
C ASN A 141 9.95 -11.72 10.77
N MET A 142 10.23 -11.79 12.07
CA MET A 142 9.43 -11.13 13.11
C MET A 142 9.40 -9.60 12.98
N ASP A 143 10.42 -8.98 12.39
CA ASP A 143 10.41 -7.52 12.18
C ASP A 143 9.34 -7.13 11.17
N ALA A 144 9.18 -7.92 10.10
CA ALA A 144 8.11 -7.73 9.12
C ALA A 144 6.71 -7.90 9.74
N LEU A 145 6.53 -8.84 10.69
CA LEU A 145 5.29 -8.97 11.45
C LEU A 145 4.97 -7.70 12.22
N PHE A 146 5.93 -7.17 12.99
CA PHE A 146 5.70 -5.96 13.78
C PHE A 146 5.52 -4.72 12.91
N ASP A 147 6.15 -4.66 11.75
CA ASP A 147 5.94 -3.59 10.78
C ASP A 147 4.53 -3.68 10.17
N ALA A 148 4.06 -4.87 9.79
CA ALA A 148 2.69 -5.09 9.30
C ALA A 148 1.65 -4.66 10.34
N VAL A 149 1.78 -5.12 11.59
CA VAL A 149 0.87 -4.74 12.69
C VAL A 149 0.92 -3.23 13.01
N ARG A 150 2.09 -2.61 12.82
CA ARG A 150 2.26 -1.16 13.02
C ARG A 150 1.54 -0.36 11.96
N VAL A 151 1.51 -0.87 10.72
CA VAL A 151 0.72 -0.26 9.65
C VAL A 151 -0.75 -0.60 9.82
N ASP A 152 -1.14 -1.82 10.09
CA ASP A 152 -2.55 -2.18 10.25
C ASP A 152 -2.73 -3.21 11.36
N ARG A 153 -3.56 -2.85 12.35
CA ARG A 153 -3.85 -3.73 13.48
C ARG A 153 -4.69 -4.93 13.06
N ALA A 154 -5.49 -4.80 11.99
CA ALA A 154 -6.24 -5.92 11.42
C ALA A 154 -5.31 -7.01 10.87
N ALA A 155 -4.04 -6.70 10.56
CA ALA A 155 -3.06 -7.70 10.15
C ALA A 155 -2.82 -8.78 11.23
N MET A 156 -3.15 -8.53 12.50
CA MET A 156 -3.10 -9.59 13.53
C MET A 156 -4.06 -10.75 13.26
N ASN A 157 -5.10 -10.53 12.46
CA ASN A 157 -6.06 -11.56 12.09
C ASN A 157 -5.57 -12.44 10.94
N CYS A 158 -4.46 -12.10 10.28
CA CYS A 158 -3.88 -12.95 9.25
C CYS A 158 -3.46 -14.28 9.89
N THR A 159 -3.82 -15.41 9.26
CA THR A 159 -3.46 -16.75 9.75
C THR A 159 -1.98 -16.88 10.12
N THR A 160 -1.07 -16.35 9.29
CA THR A 160 0.38 -16.35 9.52
C THR A 160 0.76 -15.60 10.79
N ILE A 161 0.24 -14.38 11.00
CA ILE A 161 0.58 -13.56 12.17
C ILE A 161 -0.06 -14.14 13.43
N ALA A 162 -1.31 -14.61 13.34
CA ALA A 162 -2.02 -15.27 14.42
C ALA A 162 -1.27 -16.51 14.92
N ASP A 163 -0.71 -17.34 14.03
CA ASP A 163 0.13 -18.49 14.42
C ASP A 163 1.35 -18.05 15.24
N LYS A 164 2.04 -16.98 14.83
CA LYS A 164 3.21 -16.47 15.58
C LYS A 164 2.81 -15.97 16.98
N ILE A 165 1.70 -15.26 17.07
CA ILE A 165 1.15 -14.78 18.36
C ILE A 165 0.82 -15.98 19.26
N ALA A 166 0.14 -17.00 18.73
CA ALA A 166 -0.23 -18.20 19.49
C ALA A 166 1.01 -18.96 19.99
N ARG A 167 2.04 -19.13 19.15
CA ARG A 167 3.30 -19.77 19.56
C ARG A 167 4.04 -18.96 20.63
N ALA A 168 4.08 -17.64 20.51
CA ALA A 168 4.69 -16.77 21.51
C ALA A 168 3.96 -16.85 22.85
N GLN A 169 2.62 -16.93 22.83
CA GLN A 169 1.80 -17.15 24.02
C GLN A 169 2.14 -18.47 24.71
N LEU A 170 2.17 -19.58 23.96
CA LEU A 170 2.49 -20.90 24.51
C LEU A 170 3.88 -20.96 25.15
N ARG A 171 4.83 -20.17 24.64
CA ARG A 171 6.21 -20.09 25.15
C ARG A 171 6.39 -19.07 26.28
N GLY A 172 5.37 -18.28 26.60
CA GLY A 172 5.49 -17.18 27.55
C GLY A 172 6.49 -16.10 27.12
N ASP A 173 6.62 -15.84 25.81
CA ASP A 173 7.60 -14.89 25.26
C ASP A 173 7.21 -13.43 25.55
N LYS A 174 7.62 -12.94 26.73
CA LYS A 174 7.37 -11.56 27.17
C LYS A 174 7.99 -10.52 26.22
N ARG A 175 9.10 -10.84 25.56
CA ARG A 175 9.78 -9.91 24.65
C ARG A 175 8.96 -9.73 23.38
N PHE A 176 8.39 -10.81 22.84
CA PHE A 176 7.46 -10.74 21.71
C PHE A 176 6.29 -9.81 22.01
N PHE A 177 5.60 -10.00 23.14
CA PHE A 177 4.44 -9.16 23.49
C PHE A 177 4.81 -7.70 23.77
N LEU A 178 6.02 -7.43 24.31
CA LEU A 178 6.52 -6.06 24.44
C LEU A 178 6.68 -5.38 23.07
N ARG A 179 7.21 -6.11 22.08
CA ARG A 179 7.34 -5.62 20.70
C ARG A 179 5.98 -5.45 20.02
N LEU A 180 5.07 -6.41 20.19
CA LEU A 180 3.71 -6.34 19.66
C LEU A 180 2.96 -5.12 20.21
N ARG A 181 3.02 -4.90 21.53
CA ARG A 181 2.45 -3.72 22.18
C ARG A 181 3.01 -2.42 21.60
N ASN A 182 4.30 -2.39 21.26
CA ASN A 182 4.90 -1.22 20.63
C ASN A 182 4.48 -1.06 19.17
N ALA A 183 4.26 -2.15 18.42
CA ALA A 183 3.69 -2.10 17.08
C ALA A 183 2.27 -1.52 17.08
N LEU A 184 1.43 -1.93 18.04
CA LEU A 184 0.04 -1.45 18.19
C LEU A 184 -0.08 0.07 18.40
N LYS A 185 0.99 0.76 18.82
CA LYS A 185 1.00 2.23 18.92
C LYS A 185 0.97 2.93 17.56
N GLY A 186 1.29 2.22 16.48
CA GLY A 186 1.36 2.77 15.12
C GLY A 186 2.70 3.44 14.80
N PRO A 187 2.86 3.98 13.58
CA PRO A 187 4.09 4.64 13.14
C PRO A 187 4.28 5.98 13.86
N THR A 188 5.54 6.34 14.11
CA THR A 188 5.85 7.66 14.70
C THR A 188 5.75 8.76 13.64
N GLN A 189 5.18 9.93 13.97
CA GLN A 189 5.02 11.06 13.04
C GLN A 189 6.34 11.45 12.33
N LYS A 190 7.46 11.43 13.08
CA LYS A 190 8.79 11.74 12.55
C LYS A 190 9.24 10.78 11.44
N HIS A 191 8.82 9.52 11.48
CA HIS A 191 9.15 8.52 10.47
C HIS A 191 8.29 8.65 9.19
N TRP A 192 7.10 9.27 9.33
CA TRP A 192 6.12 9.52 8.26
C TRP A 192 6.40 10.79 7.46
N GLN A 193 6.79 11.90 8.09
CA GLN A 193 6.87 13.18 7.36
C GLN A 193 8.09 13.29 6.44
N ALA A 194 9.17 12.59 6.75
CA ALA A 194 10.40 12.64 5.96
C ALA A 194 10.44 11.49 4.94
N TYR A 195 10.33 11.83 3.65
CA TYR A 195 10.61 10.96 2.50
C TYR A 195 9.53 9.93 2.12
N CYS A 196 8.28 10.06 2.56
CA CYS A 196 7.23 9.14 2.12
C CYS A 196 7.06 9.14 0.59
N ASP A 197 7.00 10.31 -0.03
CA ASP A 197 6.82 10.40 -1.49
C ASP A 197 8.03 9.83 -2.23
N LEU A 198 9.25 10.13 -1.75
CA LEU A 198 10.46 9.49 -2.27
C LEU A 198 10.37 7.96 -2.19
N ARG A 199 9.97 7.39 -1.04
CA ARG A 199 9.92 5.93 -0.86
C ARG A 199 8.94 5.29 -1.83
N TYR A 200 7.76 5.89 -2.02
CA TYR A 200 6.80 5.41 -3.00
C TYR A 200 7.34 5.53 -4.42
N SER A 201 7.91 6.69 -4.80
CA SER A 201 8.52 6.88 -6.11
C SER A 201 9.60 5.85 -6.40
N LEU A 202 10.44 5.52 -5.42
CA LEU A 202 11.48 4.49 -5.58
C LEU A 202 10.90 3.09 -5.80
N VAL A 203 9.80 2.74 -5.11
CA VAL A 203 9.12 1.46 -5.31
C VAL A 203 8.50 1.41 -6.70
N ALA A 204 7.75 2.45 -7.08
CA ALA A 204 7.14 2.57 -8.39
C ALA A 204 8.19 2.49 -9.52
N LEU A 205 9.33 3.19 -9.40
CA LEU A 205 10.42 3.10 -10.38
C LEU A 205 10.90 1.66 -10.59
N ARG A 206 11.13 0.91 -9.50
CA ARG A 206 11.63 -0.46 -9.61
C ARG A 206 10.59 -1.39 -10.22
N ASP A 207 9.36 -1.34 -9.72
CA ASP A 207 8.31 -2.30 -10.11
C ASP A 207 7.85 -2.06 -11.55
N LEU A 208 8.08 -0.86 -12.07
CA LEU A 208 7.78 -0.47 -13.46
C LEU A 208 8.99 -0.62 -14.40
N GLY A 209 10.10 -1.15 -13.90
CA GLY A 209 11.28 -1.51 -14.70
C GLY A 209 12.29 -0.39 -14.94
N PHE A 210 12.17 0.77 -14.28
CA PHE A 210 13.18 1.84 -14.34
C PHE A 210 14.35 1.57 -13.38
N ASP A 211 15.08 0.48 -13.64
CA ASP A 211 16.15 -0.02 -12.76
C ASP A 211 17.57 0.48 -13.11
N LYS A 212 17.68 1.27 -14.19
CA LYS A 212 18.96 1.70 -14.81
C LYS A 212 19.18 3.21 -14.86
N LEU A 213 18.46 3.99 -14.05
CA LEU A 213 18.65 5.44 -14.01
C LEU A 213 20.07 5.79 -13.50
N THR A 214 20.74 6.67 -14.22
CA THR A 214 22.01 7.28 -13.79
C THR A 214 21.76 8.24 -12.62
N ASP A 215 22.81 8.59 -11.88
CA ASP A 215 22.71 9.49 -10.73
C ASP A 215 22.16 10.87 -11.12
N THR A 216 22.52 11.37 -12.31
CA THR A 216 21.98 12.62 -12.87
C THR A 216 20.50 12.49 -13.22
N GLN A 217 20.07 11.36 -13.81
CA GLN A 217 18.65 11.12 -14.12
C GLN A 217 17.81 10.96 -12.85
N LEU A 218 18.33 10.29 -11.82
CA LEU A 218 17.67 10.17 -10.52
C LEU A 218 17.51 11.53 -9.84
N GLU A 219 18.55 12.37 -9.88
CA GLU A 219 18.49 13.73 -9.34
C GLU A 219 17.48 14.58 -10.12
N GLN A 220 17.56 14.59 -11.45
CA GLN A 220 16.61 15.33 -12.29
C GLN A 220 15.16 14.94 -11.97
N LEU A 221 14.88 13.64 -11.96
CA LEU A 221 13.53 13.13 -11.74
C LEU A 221 13.03 13.40 -10.31
N LEU A 222 13.81 13.05 -9.28
CA LEU A 222 13.31 13.06 -7.89
C LEU A 222 13.45 14.42 -7.19
N VAL A 223 14.38 15.27 -7.63
CA VAL A 223 14.63 16.60 -7.04
C VAL A 223 13.95 17.71 -7.84
N HIS A 224 14.14 17.71 -9.17
CA HIS A 224 13.73 18.84 -10.00
C HIS A 224 12.32 18.66 -10.56
N ASP A 225 12.02 17.49 -11.11
CA ASP A 225 10.75 17.24 -11.78
C ASP A 225 9.64 16.95 -10.75
N LEU A 226 9.83 15.91 -9.93
CA LEU A 226 8.82 15.43 -8.96
C LEU A 226 8.86 16.17 -7.62
N LYS A 227 9.99 16.80 -7.29
CA LYS A 227 10.19 17.53 -6.03
C LYS A 227 9.89 16.70 -4.77
N VAL A 228 10.06 15.38 -4.85
CA VAL A 228 9.87 14.44 -3.73
C VAL A 228 11.11 14.31 -2.84
N TYR A 229 12.21 14.96 -3.22
CA TYR A 229 13.45 15.05 -2.44
C TYR A 229 14.00 16.48 -2.42
N PRO A 230 14.55 16.96 -1.28
CA PRO A 230 15.04 18.34 -1.17
C PRO A 230 16.27 18.59 -2.05
N ASN A 231 16.27 19.75 -2.72
CA ASN A 231 17.39 20.22 -3.50
C ASN A 231 18.52 20.69 -2.57
N THR A 232 19.47 19.78 -2.30
CA THR A 232 20.64 20.06 -1.46
C THR A 232 21.91 19.62 -2.18
N PRO A 233 23.10 20.20 -1.88
CA PRO A 233 24.35 19.82 -2.54
C PRO A 233 24.73 18.33 -2.41
N SER A 234 24.17 17.63 -1.42
CA SER A 234 24.40 16.20 -1.19
C SER A 234 23.28 15.30 -1.76
N ALA A 235 22.30 15.86 -2.47
CA ALA A 235 21.11 15.14 -2.93
C ALA A 235 21.48 13.95 -3.81
N ARG A 236 22.32 14.15 -4.83
CA ARG A 236 22.77 13.08 -5.73
C ARG A 236 23.36 11.87 -4.99
N LYS A 237 24.31 12.10 -4.08
CA LYS A 237 24.96 11.05 -3.28
C LYS A 237 23.96 10.30 -2.40
N ASN A 238 23.08 11.05 -1.74
CA ASN A 238 22.09 10.47 -0.82
C ASN A 238 20.99 9.70 -1.57
N LEU A 239 20.51 10.22 -2.69
CA LEU A 239 19.55 9.55 -3.57
C LEU A 239 20.10 8.25 -4.12
N ARG A 240 21.38 8.23 -4.55
CA ARG A 240 22.03 7.00 -4.99
C ARG A 240 22.04 5.94 -3.90
N ALA A 241 22.38 6.32 -2.66
CA ALA A 241 22.35 5.41 -1.52
C ALA A 241 20.93 4.89 -1.23
N GLN A 242 19.92 5.75 -1.27
CA GLN A 242 18.51 5.38 -1.07
C GLN A 242 18.01 4.44 -2.18
N TYR A 243 18.32 4.72 -3.44
CA TYR A 243 17.96 3.90 -4.59
C TYR A 243 18.61 2.51 -4.51
N GLN A 244 19.91 2.44 -4.21
CA GLN A 244 20.61 1.16 -4.04
C GLN A 244 20.07 0.35 -2.86
N ARG A 245 19.69 1.02 -1.76
CA ARG A 245 19.03 0.36 -0.64
C ARG A 245 17.65 -0.16 -1.03
N SER A 246 16.86 0.64 -1.74
CA SER A 246 15.53 0.27 -2.22
C SER A 246 15.58 -1.02 -3.06
N ARG A 247 16.56 -1.15 -3.96
CA ARG A 247 16.74 -2.34 -4.82
C ARG A 247 16.97 -3.65 -4.06
N LYS A 248 17.41 -3.60 -2.79
CA LYS A 248 17.61 -4.80 -1.96
C LYS A 248 16.34 -5.24 -1.23
N ILE A 249 15.28 -4.45 -1.27
CA ILE A 249 14.02 -4.70 -0.58
C ILE A 249 13.09 -5.48 -1.52
N LYS A 250 12.52 -6.59 -1.03
CA LYS A 250 11.46 -7.32 -1.72
C LYS A 250 10.13 -6.54 -1.63
N THR A 251 9.86 -5.86 -2.73
CA THR A 251 8.58 -5.51 -3.37
C THR A 251 7.22 -5.88 -2.80
N ILE A 252 6.72 -6.80 -3.62
CA ILE A 252 5.40 -7.25 -3.98
C ILE A 252 5.47 -8.75 -3.74
#